data_AF-A0A7S0L615-F1
#
_entry.id   AF-A0A7S0L615-F1
#
_cell.length_a   1.000
_cell.length_b   1.000
_cell.length_c   1.000
_cell.angle_alpha   90.00
_cell.angle_beta   90.00
_cell.angle_gamma   90.00
#
_symmetry.space_group_name_H-M   'P 1'
#
loop_
_entity.id
_entity.type
_entity.pdbx_description
1 polymer ?
#
loop_
_entity_poly.entity_id
_entity_poly.type
_entity_poly.pdbx_seq_one_letter_code
_entity_poly.pdbx_strand_id
1 'polypeptide(L)'
;VWLWPAMSDRSAKPTLAYWAIRGLAQPIRLLLEYANVEYQDTRFDQGPAPDFDKSCWFDVKSTILGDYPFPNLPYFVDGDVVVTQSNAIIRHVARQHNLLGTTPCEAARCDIMLEEGMDLRNRTVALAYGRGGKFESELPSYADVLHKNLQKYSLFLGTHAWFAGGTLTACDFVMYELLDQNQLMVPGCLDAYPNLQTFCTTFSSLPRIAKYLASDRCIVFPCNNQHSETTQKKIC
;
A
#
# COMPACT_ATOMS: atom_id res chain seq x y z
N VAL A 1 -7.67 22.43 20.97
CA VAL A 1 -6.18 22.37 20.86
C VAL A 1 -5.87 20.98 20.35
N TRP A 2 -5.30 20.84 19.14
CA TRP A 2 -4.94 19.52 18.60
C TRP A 2 -3.88 18.89 19.51
N LEU A 3 -4.06 17.62 19.88
CA LEU A 3 -3.23 16.89 20.85
C LEU A 3 -1.88 16.43 20.25
N TRP A 4 -1.32 17.19 19.30
CA TRP A 4 -0.08 16.79 18.65
C TRP A 4 1.13 17.22 19.48
N PRO A 5 2.06 16.32 19.89
CA PRO A 5 3.31 16.75 20.48
C PRO A 5 4.06 17.63 19.50
N ALA A 6 4.32 18.90 19.86
CA ALA A 6 5.06 19.82 19.01
C ALA A 6 6.42 19.21 18.65
N MET A 7 6.59 18.73 17.42
CA MET A 7 7.87 18.22 16.96
C MET A 7 8.68 19.41 16.47
N SER A 8 9.85 19.60 17.09
CA SER A 8 10.73 20.73 16.83
C SER A 8 11.48 20.55 15.51
N ASP A 9 10.84 20.89 14.39
CA ASP A 9 11.42 21.53 13.19
C ASP A 9 10.40 21.47 12.03
N ARG A 10 9.78 22.61 11.69
CA ARG A 10 8.81 22.73 10.58
C ARG A 10 9.46 22.67 9.19
N SER A 11 10.78 22.62 9.10
CA SER A 11 11.54 22.48 7.85
C SER A 11 11.99 21.05 7.57
N ALA A 12 11.69 20.10 8.47
CA ALA A 12 12.06 18.70 8.30
C ALA A 12 11.20 18.02 7.21
N LYS A 13 11.85 17.18 6.40
CA LYS A 13 11.19 16.34 5.40
C LYS A 13 10.16 15.42 6.08
N PRO A 14 8.98 15.18 5.47
CA PRO A 14 8.05 14.21 6.02
C PRO A 14 8.70 12.84 6.21
N THR A 15 8.32 12.12 7.26
CA THR A 15 8.81 10.77 7.56
C THR A 15 7.71 9.75 7.37
N LEU A 16 7.85 8.84 6.39
CA LEU A 16 7.07 7.61 6.31
C LEU A 16 7.82 6.53 7.06
N ALA A 17 7.16 5.85 7.98
CA ALA A 17 7.76 4.72 8.68
C ALA A 17 6.93 3.45 8.54
N TYR A 18 7.61 2.34 8.28
CA TYR A 18 7.01 1.02 8.16
C TYR A 18 8.02 -0.10 8.41
N TRP A 19 7.55 -1.34 8.40
CA TRP A 19 8.44 -2.49 8.28
C TRP A 19 9.27 -2.40 6.98
N ALA A 20 10.47 -2.98 6.98
CA ALA A 20 11.40 -3.07 5.85
C ALA A 20 10.90 -4.07 4.76
N ILE A 21 9.62 -3.95 4.40
CA ILE A 21 8.89 -4.79 3.45
C ILE A 21 8.05 -3.89 2.55
N ARG A 22 7.50 -4.46 1.47
CA ARG A 22 6.56 -3.78 0.58
C ARG A 22 5.27 -3.40 1.33
N GLY A 23 4.50 -4.42 1.76
CA GLY A 23 3.34 -4.34 2.65
C GLY A 23 2.40 -3.14 2.44
N LEU A 24 1.85 -2.60 3.55
CA LEU A 24 0.89 -1.50 3.49
C LEU A 24 1.49 -0.15 3.08
N ALA A 25 2.81 0.00 3.13
CA ALA A 25 3.47 1.27 2.84
C ALA A 25 3.76 1.48 1.35
N GLN A 26 3.76 0.44 0.53
CA GLN A 26 4.11 0.58 -0.89
C GLN A 26 3.18 1.52 -1.67
N PRO A 27 1.84 1.51 -1.50
CA PRO A 27 0.98 2.51 -2.14
C PRO A 27 1.33 3.95 -1.71
N ILE A 28 1.75 4.13 -0.45
CA ILE A 28 2.16 5.44 0.07
C ILE A 28 3.49 5.88 -0.57
N ARG A 29 4.48 4.98 -0.67
CA ARG A 29 5.75 5.26 -1.35
C ARG A 29 5.52 5.65 -2.81
N LEU A 30 4.71 4.89 -3.54
CA LEU A 30 4.33 5.20 -4.93
C LEU A 30 3.68 6.59 -5.04
N LEU A 31 2.77 6.92 -4.11
CA LEU A 31 2.08 8.21 -4.06
C LEU A 31 3.05 9.38 -3.81
N LEU A 32 3.94 9.25 -2.83
CA LEU A 32 4.95 10.27 -2.50
C LEU A 32 5.90 10.52 -3.68
N GLU A 33 6.34 9.46 -4.36
CA GLU A 33 7.22 9.54 -5.53
C GLU A 33 6.53 10.21 -6.72
N TYR A 34 5.28 9.86 -6.98
CA TYR A 34 4.47 10.53 -8.00
C TYR A 34 4.24 12.01 -7.68
N ALA A 35 3.93 12.32 -6.42
CA ALA A 35 3.68 13.67 -5.94
C ALA A 35 4.96 14.53 -5.81
N ASN A 36 6.14 13.96 -6.07
CA ASN A 36 7.44 14.60 -5.89
C ASN A 36 7.72 15.07 -4.46
N VAL A 37 7.17 14.37 -3.47
CA VAL A 37 7.43 14.68 -2.07
C VAL A 37 8.78 14.10 -1.70
N GLU A 38 9.70 14.94 -1.26
CA GLU A 38 10.96 14.47 -0.68
C GLU A 38 10.68 14.02 0.76
N TYR A 39 10.91 12.74 1.07
CA TYR A 39 10.57 12.15 2.36
C TYR A 39 11.67 11.23 2.89
N GLN A 40 11.67 11.00 4.20
CA GLN A 40 12.47 9.97 4.85
C GLN A 40 11.66 8.67 4.95
N ASP A 41 12.19 7.57 4.43
CA ASP A 41 11.60 6.22 4.56
C ASP A 41 12.29 5.48 5.72
N THR A 42 11.73 5.59 6.92
CA THR A 42 12.23 4.91 8.13
C THR A 42 11.73 3.47 8.14
N ARG A 43 12.66 2.52 8.08
CA ARG A 43 12.35 1.09 7.98
C ARG A 43 12.70 0.37 9.27
N PHE A 44 11.78 -0.45 9.76
CA PHE A 44 11.98 -1.35 10.88
C PHE A 44 12.21 -2.77 10.38
N ASP A 45 13.30 -3.41 10.78
CA ASP A 45 13.61 -4.79 10.39
C ASP A 45 13.10 -5.76 11.44
N GLN A 46 12.23 -6.69 11.03
CA GLN A 46 11.88 -7.83 11.87
C GLN A 46 13.09 -8.75 11.97
N GLY A 47 13.44 -9.17 13.19
CA GLY A 47 14.49 -10.15 13.45
C GLY A 47 14.25 -11.49 12.72
N PRO A 48 15.29 -12.31 12.56
CA PRO A 48 15.19 -13.58 11.85
C PRO A 48 14.37 -14.62 12.63
N ALA A 49 14.03 -15.72 11.94
CA ALA A 49 13.48 -16.91 12.58
C ALA A 49 14.48 -17.50 13.60
N PRO A 50 14.01 -18.22 14.65
CA PRO A 50 12.60 -18.53 14.92
C PRO A 50 11.86 -17.44 15.71
N ASP A 51 12.58 -16.49 16.31
CA ASP A 51 12.02 -15.55 17.28
C ASP A 51 11.24 -14.41 16.62
N PHE A 52 11.61 -14.06 15.38
CA PHE A 52 10.92 -13.04 14.59
C PHE A 52 10.78 -11.71 15.35
N ASP A 53 11.83 -11.33 16.06
CA ASP A 53 11.84 -10.22 17.01
C ASP A 53 11.33 -8.91 16.37
N LYS A 54 10.54 -8.17 17.14
CA LYS A 54 9.94 -6.89 16.71
C LYS A 54 10.24 -5.76 17.71
N SER A 55 11.17 -5.97 18.65
CA SER A 55 11.58 -4.98 19.66
C SER A 55 11.97 -3.64 19.03
N CYS A 56 12.58 -3.68 17.84
CA CYS A 56 12.95 -2.50 17.04
C CYS A 56 11.82 -1.51 16.80
N TRP A 57 10.55 -1.95 16.89
CA TRP A 57 9.37 -1.10 16.87
C TRP A 57 8.64 -1.09 18.21
N PHE A 58 8.35 -2.26 18.80
CA PHE A 58 7.48 -2.34 19.97
C PHE A 58 8.05 -1.65 21.20
N ASP A 59 9.38 -1.59 21.34
CA ASP A 59 10.04 -0.98 22.50
C ASP A 59 10.16 0.55 22.35
N VAL A 60 10.11 1.05 21.11
CA VAL A 60 10.35 2.47 20.80
C VAL A 60 9.10 3.23 20.37
N LYS A 61 8.00 2.56 20.00
CA LYS A 61 6.81 3.22 19.43
C LYS A 61 6.22 4.34 20.29
N SER A 62 6.19 4.15 21.62
CA SER A 62 5.67 5.15 22.56
C SER A 62 6.65 6.30 22.75
N THR A 63 7.96 6.05 22.61
CA THR A 63 8.98 7.10 22.63
C THR A 63 8.93 7.92 21.34
N ILE A 64 8.73 7.28 20.18
CA ILE A 64 8.68 7.94 18.87
C ILE A 64 7.39 8.75 18.70
N LEU A 65 6.24 8.17 19.06
CA LEU A 65 4.93 8.80 18.83
C LEU A 65 4.35 9.51 20.06
N GLY A 66 5.06 9.48 21.20
CA GLY A 66 4.66 10.16 22.43
C GLY A 66 3.26 9.77 22.89
N ASP A 67 2.45 10.78 23.21
CA ASP A 67 1.06 10.65 23.67
C ASP A 67 0.05 10.36 22.54
N TYR A 68 0.51 10.08 21.31
CA TYR A 68 -0.40 9.77 20.21
C TYR A 68 -1.20 8.50 20.53
N PRO A 69 -2.55 8.54 20.48
CA PRO A 69 -3.39 7.48 21.04
C PRO A 69 -3.40 6.19 20.20
N PHE A 70 -2.97 6.22 18.94
CA PHE A 70 -3.08 5.09 18.02
C PHE A 70 -1.74 4.69 17.37
N PRO A 71 -0.69 4.40 18.17
CA PRO A 71 0.65 4.15 17.64
C PRO A 71 0.66 2.86 16.80
N ASN A 72 0.92 3.00 15.50
CA ASN A 72 0.86 1.89 14.56
C ASN A 72 1.78 2.11 13.35
N LEU A 73 2.02 1.04 12.58
CA LEU A 73 2.71 1.08 11.30
C LEU A 73 1.70 0.79 10.16
N PRO A 74 1.73 1.55 9.05
CA PRO A 74 2.57 2.72 8.82
C PRO A 74 2.12 3.93 9.65
N TYR A 75 3.10 4.79 9.97
CA TYR A 75 2.85 6.17 10.38
C TYR A 75 3.53 7.14 9.42
N PHE A 76 2.98 8.35 9.32
CA PHE A 76 3.52 9.42 8.50
C PHE A 76 3.56 10.72 9.29
N VAL A 77 4.74 11.29 9.50
CA VAL A 77 4.98 12.57 10.17
C VAL A 77 5.18 13.65 9.12
N ASP A 78 4.37 14.69 9.14
CA ASP A 78 4.41 15.82 8.20
C ASP A 78 4.23 17.13 9.01
N GLY A 79 5.36 17.72 9.41
CA GLY A 79 5.38 18.85 10.34
C GLY A 79 4.69 18.51 11.67
N ASP A 80 3.63 19.28 11.98
CA ASP A 80 2.84 19.13 13.21
C ASP A 80 1.73 18.06 13.11
N VAL A 81 1.71 17.26 12.04
CA VAL A 81 0.70 16.21 11.82
C VAL A 81 1.39 14.84 11.84
N VAL A 82 0.94 13.89 12.67
CA VAL A 82 1.17 12.46 12.39
C VAL A 82 -0.13 11.77 12.01
N VAL A 83 -0.03 10.87 11.05
CA VAL A 83 -1.15 10.08 10.57
C VAL A 83 -0.75 8.62 10.69
N THR A 84 -1.60 7.82 11.33
CA THR A 84 -1.57 6.35 11.22
C THR A 84 -2.76 5.87 10.41
N GLN A 85 -2.80 4.58 10.07
CA GLN A 85 -3.71 3.98 9.08
C GLN A 85 -3.33 4.33 7.64
N SER A 86 -3.04 3.32 6.83
CA SER A 86 -2.52 3.51 5.46
C SER A 86 -3.45 4.36 4.59
N ASN A 87 -4.75 4.08 4.58
CA ASN A 87 -5.71 4.86 3.79
C ASN A 87 -5.85 6.31 4.30
N ALA A 88 -5.65 6.57 5.59
CA ALA A 88 -5.66 7.94 6.12
C ALA A 88 -4.40 8.70 5.70
N ILE A 89 -3.23 8.06 5.71
CA ILE A 89 -1.97 8.63 5.20
C ILE A 89 -2.10 8.93 3.70
N ILE A 90 -2.62 7.98 2.92
CA ILE A 90 -2.87 8.14 1.48
C ILE A 90 -3.77 9.35 1.22
N ARG A 91 -4.90 9.46 1.95
CA ARG A 91 -5.79 10.62 1.83
C ARG A 91 -5.13 11.92 2.27
N HIS A 92 -4.26 11.91 3.29
CA HIS A 92 -3.52 13.09 3.73
C HIS A 92 -2.61 13.66 2.65
N VAL A 93 -1.75 12.80 2.07
CA VAL A 93 -0.86 13.20 0.97
C VAL A 93 -1.70 13.60 -0.25
N ALA A 94 -2.72 12.81 -0.62
CA ALA A 94 -3.55 13.09 -1.79
C ALA A 94 -4.27 14.45 -1.71
N ARG A 95 -4.71 14.88 -0.51
CA ARG A 95 -5.32 16.21 -0.30
C ARG A 95 -4.37 17.35 -0.65
N GLN A 96 -3.07 17.21 -0.35
CA GLN A 96 -2.06 18.24 -0.64
C GLN A 96 -1.72 18.35 -2.13
N HIS A 97 -2.11 17.35 -2.93
CA HIS A 97 -1.73 17.22 -4.35
C HIS A 97 -2.93 17.10 -5.30
N ASN A 98 -4.16 17.35 -4.84
CA ASN A 98 -5.40 17.26 -5.63
C ASN A 98 -5.67 15.88 -6.25
N LEU A 99 -5.36 14.80 -5.51
CA LEU A 99 -5.47 13.41 -5.97
C LEU A 99 -6.68 12.66 -5.36
N LEU A 100 -7.73 13.36 -4.94
CA LEU A 100 -8.96 12.75 -4.38
C LEU A 100 -10.18 12.87 -5.30
N GLY A 101 -9.97 13.21 -6.57
CA GLY A 101 -11.04 13.55 -7.50
C GLY A 101 -11.50 15.01 -7.36
N THR A 102 -12.02 15.55 -8.46
CA THR A 102 -12.40 16.97 -8.56
C THR A 102 -13.92 17.19 -8.52
N THR A 103 -14.69 16.11 -8.65
CA THR A 103 -16.15 16.11 -8.53
C THR A 103 -16.60 15.19 -7.41
N PRO A 104 -17.81 15.40 -6.85
CA PRO A 104 -18.37 14.47 -5.85
C PRO A 104 -18.43 13.00 -6.34
N CYS A 105 -18.64 12.79 -7.64
CA CYS A 105 -18.65 11.46 -8.23
C CYS A 105 -17.25 10.83 -8.24
N GLU A 106 -16.23 11.55 -8.70
CA GLU A 106 -14.85 11.06 -8.70
C GLU A 106 -14.36 10.78 -7.26
N ALA A 107 -14.69 11.67 -6.32
CA ALA A 107 -14.35 11.48 -4.90
C ALA A 107 -15.01 10.21 -4.33
N ALA A 108 -16.31 10.00 -4.58
CA ALA A 108 -17.01 8.81 -4.14
C ALA A 108 -16.42 7.53 -4.76
N ARG A 109 -16.04 7.56 -6.05
CA ARG A 109 -15.37 6.43 -6.71
C ARG A 109 -14.00 6.14 -6.12
N CYS A 110 -13.22 7.19 -5.84
CA CYS A 110 -11.93 7.07 -5.16
C CYS A 110 -12.09 6.43 -3.77
N ASP A 111 -13.07 6.88 -2.99
CA ASP A 111 -13.32 6.33 -1.66
C ASP A 111 -13.74 4.86 -1.70
N ILE A 112 -14.67 4.49 -2.59
CA ILE A 112 -15.07 3.08 -2.78
C ILE A 112 -13.85 2.21 -3.06
N MET A 113 -12.97 2.64 -3.96
CA MET A 113 -11.82 1.83 -4.37
C MET A 113 -10.71 1.78 -3.32
N LEU A 114 -10.55 2.80 -2.48
CA LEU A 114 -9.65 2.73 -1.33
C LEU A 114 -10.11 1.67 -0.32
N GLU A 115 -11.42 1.55 -0.08
CA GLU A 115 -11.96 0.57 0.86
C GLU A 115 -12.04 -0.85 0.25
N GLU A 116 -12.45 -0.98 -1.01
CA GLU A 116 -12.39 -2.26 -1.74
C GLU A 116 -10.95 -2.79 -1.86
N GLY A 117 -9.97 -1.90 -2.06
CA GLY A 117 -8.56 -2.25 -2.03
C GLY A 117 -8.13 -2.81 -0.67
N MET A 118 -8.61 -2.23 0.44
CA MET A 118 -8.33 -2.75 1.78
C MET A 118 -8.94 -4.15 1.99
N ASP A 119 -10.14 -4.40 1.48
CA ASP A 119 -10.78 -5.71 1.54
C ASP A 119 -10.03 -6.78 0.74
N LEU A 120 -9.61 -6.47 -0.49
CA LEU A 120 -8.76 -7.37 -1.28
C LEU A 120 -7.45 -7.65 -0.55
N ARG A 121 -6.79 -6.60 -0.06
CA ARG A 121 -5.53 -6.70 0.69
C ARG A 121 -5.66 -7.62 1.90
N ASN A 122 -6.73 -7.49 2.67
CA ASN A 122 -6.95 -8.31 3.85
C ASN A 122 -7.14 -9.79 3.51
N ARG A 123 -7.75 -10.10 2.35
CA ARG A 123 -7.84 -11.47 1.84
C ARG A 123 -6.48 -12.01 1.40
N THR A 124 -5.71 -11.24 0.62
CA THR A 124 -4.36 -11.61 0.19
C THR A 124 -3.46 -11.92 1.39
N VAL A 125 -3.51 -11.06 2.41
CA VAL A 125 -2.70 -11.22 3.62
C VAL A 125 -3.19 -12.36 4.50
N ALA A 126 -4.50 -12.65 4.55
CA ALA A 126 -5.01 -13.82 5.26
C ALA A 126 -4.42 -15.12 4.71
N LEU A 127 -4.30 -15.25 3.38
CA LEU A 127 -3.63 -16.38 2.74
C LEU A 127 -2.13 -16.40 3.09
N ALA A 128 -1.45 -15.25 3.01
CA ALA A 128 -0.01 -15.16 3.23
C ALA A 128 0.43 -15.50 4.67
N TYR A 129 -0.42 -15.24 5.66
CA TYR A 129 -0.16 -15.52 7.08
C TYR A 129 -1.01 -16.67 7.62
N GLY A 130 -1.55 -17.52 6.73
CA GLY A 130 -2.24 -18.75 7.10
C GLY A 130 -1.40 -19.55 8.11
N ARG A 131 -2.07 -20.16 9.11
CA ARG A 131 -1.38 -21.00 10.09
C ARG A 131 -1.30 -22.43 9.57
N GLY A 132 -0.12 -23.03 9.69
CA GLY A 132 0.06 -24.47 9.53
C GLY A 132 0.40 -24.94 8.11
N GLY A 133 0.99 -24.08 7.26
CA GLY A 133 1.47 -24.52 5.94
C GLY A 133 0.33 -24.70 4.93
N LYS A 134 -0.73 -23.89 5.05
CA LYS A 134 -1.97 -24.07 4.26
C LYS A 134 -1.97 -23.30 2.96
N PHE A 135 -0.96 -22.46 2.72
CA PHE A 135 -0.88 -21.61 1.54
C PHE A 135 -1.16 -22.38 0.25
N GLU A 136 -0.47 -23.50 0.01
CA GLU A 136 -0.67 -24.29 -1.22
C GLU A 136 -2.08 -24.85 -1.36
N SER A 137 -2.69 -25.29 -0.26
CA SER A 137 -4.03 -25.87 -0.28
C SER A 137 -5.14 -24.82 -0.44
N GLU A 138 -4.90 -23.59 0.01
CA GLU A 138 -5.88 -22.49 -0.03
C GLU A 138 -5.72 -21.60 -1.27
N LEU A 139 -4.56 -21.60 -1.92
CA LEU A 139 -4.27 -20.80 -3.12
C LEU A 139 -5.29 -20.99 -4.26
N PRO A 140 -5.78 -22.21 -4.60
CA PRO A 140 -6.81 -22.35 -5.63
C PRO A 140 -8.12 -21.66 -5.26
N SER A 141 -8.56 -21.81 -4.00
CA SER A 141 -9.78 -21.14 -3.53
C SER A 141 -9.61 -19.61 -3.50
N TYR A 142 -8.42 -19.14 -3.15
CA TYR A 142 -8.09 -17.73 -3.23
C TYR A 142 -8.13 -17.22 -4.68
N ALA A 143 -7.56 -17.96 -5.64
CA ALA A 143 -7.59 -17.59 -7.06
C ALA A 143 -9.03 -17.47 -7.61
N ASP A 144 -9.94 -18.34 -7.20
CA ASP A 144 -11.37 -18.26 -7.56
C ASP A 144 -12.04 -16.99 -7.00
N VAL A 145 -11.70 -16.62 -5.77
CA VAL A 145 -12.20 -15.39 -5.13
C VAL A 145 -11.61 -14.17 -5.82
N LEU A 146 -10.30 -14.17 -6.06
CA LEU A 146 -9.58 -13.11 -6.77
C LEU A 146 -10.21 -12.87 -8.15
N HIS A 147 -10.50 -13.92 -8.92
CA HIS A 147 -11.19 -13.81 -10.21
C HIS A 147 -12.53 -13.04 -10.09
N LYS A 148 -13.36 -13.36 -9.08
CA LYS A 148 -14.63 -12.65 -8.85
C LYS A 148 -14.43 -11.19 -8.46
N ASN A 149 -13.39 -10.88 -7.70
CA ASN A 149 -13.02 -9.50 -7.37
C ASN A 149 -12.53 -8.74 -8.61
N LEU A 150 -11.66 -9.35 -9.41
CA LEU A 150 -11.14 -8.76 -10.65
C LEU A 150 -12.25 -8.49 -11.67
N GLN A 151 -13.25 -9.36 -11.79
CA GLN A 151 -14.46 -9.08 -12.60
C GLN A 151 -15.14 -7.77 -12.16
N LYS A 152 -15.31 -7.57 -10.85
CA LYS A 152 -15.94 -6.35 -10.31
C LYS A 152 -15.08 -5.12 -10.55
N TYR A 153 -13.76 -5.22 -10.36
CA TYR A 153 -12.84 -4.10 -10.59
C TYR A 153 -12.74 -3.73 -12.07
N SER A 154 -12.69 -4.72 -12.96
CA SER A 154 -12.73 -4.52 -14.40
C SER A 154 -14.04 -3.83 -14.82
N LEU A 155 -15.17 -4.26 -14.27
CA LEU A 155 -16.47 -3.60 -14.50
C LEU A 155 -16.50 -2.16 -13.96
N PHE A 156 -15.96 -1.93 -12.77
CA PHE A 156 -15.95 -0.62 -12.13
C PHE A 156 -15.04 0.38 -12.85
N LEU A 157 -13.86 -0.08 -13.31
CA LEU A 157 -12.94 0.70 -14.15
C LEU A 157 -13.61 1.02 -15.50
N GLY A 158 -14.26 0.03 -16.10
CA GLY A 158 -14.95 0.17 -17.37
C GLY A 158 -14.00 0.60 -18.48
N THR A 159 -14.30 1.74 -19.12
CA THR A 159 -13.50 2.36 -20.18
C THR A 159 -12.62 3.51 -19.69
N HIS A 160 -12.63 3.81 -18.39
CA HIS A 160 -11.79 4.85 -17.82
C HIS A 160 -10.32 4.40 -17.75
N ALA A 161 -9.41 5.37 -17.86
CA ALA A 161 -7.98 5.13 -17.65
C ALA A 161 -7.65 4.90 -16.18
N TRP A 162 -8.44 5.51 -15.27
CA TRP A 162 -8.23 5.51 -13.82
C TRP A 162 -9.53 5.13 -13.10
N PHE A 163 -9.42 4.54 -11.91
CA PHE A 163 -10.55 4.00 -11.18
C PHE A 163 -11.57 5.07 -10.78
N ALA A 164 -11.11 6.29 -10.45
CA ALA A 164 -12.01 7.40 -10.13
C ALA A 164 -12.63 8.06 -11.38
N GLY A 165 -12.06 7.87 -12.58
CA GLY A 165 -12.58 8.46 -13.82
C GLY A 165 -11.47 8.91 -14.78
N GLY A 166 -11.54 10.17 -15.22
CA GLY A 166 -10.63 10.71 -16.25
C GLY A 166 -9.23 11.09 -15.74
N THR A 167 -9.06 11.22 -14.42
CA THR A 167 -7.81 11.68 -13.81
C THR A 167 -7.30 10.68 -12.78
N LEU A 168 -5.97 10.61 -12.63
CA LEU A 168 -5.31 9.75 -11.64
C LEU A 168 -5.66 10.24 -10.23
N THR A 169 -6.00 9.31 -9.35
CA THR A 169 -6.34 9.57 -7.95
C THR A 169 -5.62 8.61 -7.01
N ALA A 170 -5.73 8.86 -5.71
CA ALA A 170 -5.05 8.11 -4.67
C ALA A 170 -5.42 6.61 -4.66
N CYS A 171 -6.64 6.26 -5.08
CA CYS A 171 -7.06 4.86 -5.15
C CYS A 171 -6.29 4.05 -6.19
N ASP A 172 -5.82 4.68 -7.26
CA ASP A 172 -5.07 4.00 -8.33
C ASP A 172 -3.73 3.45 -7.83
N PHE A 173 -3.10 4.11 -6.85
CA PHE A 173 -1.85 3.65 -6.22
C PHE A 173 -2.06 2.37 -5.40
N VAL A 174 -3.20 2.28 -4.72
CA VAL A 174 -3.60 1.08 -3.96
C VAL A 174 -3.93 -0.05 -4.92
N MET A 175 -4.72 0.24 -5.95
CA MET A 175 -5.15 -0.78 -6.91
C MET A 175 -3.99 -1.31 -7.76
N TYR A 176 -3.08 -0.45 -8.22
CA TYR A 176 -1.87 -0.89 -8.91
C TYR A 176 -1.05 -1.83 -8.04
N GLU A 177 -0.78 -1.44 -6.79
CA GLU A 177 -0.01 -2.27 -5.85
C GLU A 177 -0.62 -3.66 -5.67
N LEU A 178 -1.93 -3.72 -5.48
CA LEU A 178 -2.62 -4.98 -5.24
C LEU A 178 -2.70 -5.85 -6.49
N LEU A 179 -2.92 -5.26 -7.67
CA LEU A 179 -2.91 -5.99 -8.93
C LEU A 179 -1.52 -6.52 -9.27
N ASP A 180 -0.46 -5.76 -8.98
CA ASP A 180 0.91 -6.20 -9.17
C ASP A 180 1.27 -7.36 -8.21
N GLN A 181 0.99 -7.22 -6.91
CA GLN A 181 1.19 -8.32 -5.95
C GLN A 181 0.43 -9.60 -6.34
N ASN A 182 -0.83 -9.46 -6.77
CA ASN A 182 -1.64 -10.61 -7.14
C ASN A 182 -1.21 -11.29 -8.44
N GLN A 183 -0.59 -10.55 -9.38
CA GLN A 183 0.03 -11.17 -10.56
C GLN A 183 1.26 -11.99 -10.21
N LEU A 184 2.03 -11.56 -9.20
CA LEU A 184 3.16 -12.34 -8.69
C LEU A 184 2.69 -13.60 -7.96
N MET A 185 1.59 -13.51 -7.20
CA MET A 185 1.03 -14.62 -6.43
C MET A 185 0.26 -15.63 -7.31
N VAL A 186 -0.53 -15.13 -8.25
CA VAL A 186 -1.38 -15.92 -9.17
C VAL A 186 -1.06 -15.47 -10.61
N PRO A 187 -0.01 -16.03 -11.23
CA PRO A 187 0.35 -15.69 -12.60
C PRO A 187 -0.82 -15.89 -13.57
N GLY A 188 -1.02 -14.92 -14.47
CA GLY A 188 -2.10 -14.92 -15.46
C GLY A 188 -3.48 -14.52 -14.90
N CYS A 189 -3.59 -14.11 -13.63
CA CYS A 189 -4.89 -13.71 -13.07
C CYS A 189 -5.55 -12.52 -13.80
N LEU A 190 -4.77 -11.71 -14.53
CA LEU A 190 -5.29 -10.57 -15.30
C LEU A 190 -5.60 -10.88 -16.77
N ASP A 191 -5.34 -12.08 -17.28
CA ASP A 191 -5.44 -12.39 -18.72
C ASP A 191 -6.86 -12.22 -19.29
N ALA A 192 -7.87 -12.40 -18.44
CA ALA A 192 -9.27 -12.21 -18.80
C ALA A 192 -9.72 -10.72 -18.74
N TYR A 193 -8.87 -9.79 -18.31
CA TYR A 193 -9.22 -8.39 -18.05
C TYR A 193 -8.27 -7.41 -18.75
N PRO A 194 -8.38 -7.23 -20.07
CA PRO A 194 -7.50 -6.34 -20.83
C PRO A 194 -7.45 -4.89 -20.31
N ASN A 195 -8.54 -4.39 -19.75
CA ASN A 195 -8.59 -3.04 -19.18
C ASN A 195 -7.77 -2.92 -17.88
N LEU A 196 -7.72 -3.97 -17.05
CA LEU A 196 -6.86 -4.00 -15.86
C LEU A 196 -5.38 -4.15 -16.23
N GLN A 197 -5.07 -4.95 -17.27
CA GLN A 197 -3.71 -5.02 -17.83
C GLN A 197 -3.26 -3.67 -18.38
N THR A 198 -4.15 -2.99 -19.12
CA THR A 198 -3.91 -1.63 -19.62
C THR A 198 -3.65 -0.67 -18.48
N PHE A 199 -4.52 -0.67 -17.45
CA PHE A 199 -4.34 0.13 -16.24
C PHE A 199 -2.96 -0.08 -15.59
N CYS A 200 -2.53 -1.34 -15.38
CA CYS A 200 -1.23 -1.64 -14.77
C CYS A 200 -0.06 -1.13 -15.62
N THR A 201 -0.17 -1.27 -16.95
CA THR A 201 0.85 -0.79 -17.89
C THR A 201 0.91 0.74 -17.90
N THR A 202 -0.25 1.41 -17.97
CA THR A 202 -0.35 2.86 -17.94
C THR A 202 0.19 3.43 -16.63
N PHE A 203 -0.17 2.86 -15.49
CA PHE A 203 0.30 3.30 -14.17
C PHE A 203 1.82 3.16 -14.03
N SER A 204 2.36 1.97 -14.34
CA SER A 204 3.81 1.70 -14.21
C SER A 204 4.66 2.52 -15.19
N SER A 205 4.08 2.97 -16.31
CA SER A 205 4.73 3.82 -17.31
C SER A 205 4.71 5.32 -16.96
N LEU A 206 4.01 5.75 -15.91
CA LEU A 206 4.05 7.16 -15.47
C LEU A 206 5.52 7.52 -15.14
N PRO A 207 6.10 8.61 -15.69
CA PRO A 207 7.56 8.82 -15.66
C PRO A 207 8.19 8.75 -14.27
N ARG A 208 7.50 9.30 -13.26
CA ARG A 208 7.96 9.28 -11.85
C ARG A 208 7.84 7.89 -11.22
N ILE A 209 6.77 7.15 -11.55
CA ILE A 209 6.56 5.78 -11.10
C ILE A 209 7.60 4.87 -11.74
N ALA A 210 7.76 4.91 -13.06
CA ALA A 210 8.76 4.13 -13.78
C ALA A 210 10.17 4.35 -13.21
N LYS A 211 10.53 5.62 -12.96
CA LYS A 211 11.81 5.98 -12.32
C LYS A 211 11.94 5.37 -10.92
N TYR A 212 10.91 5.44 -10.09
CA TYR A 212 10.94 4.88 -8.75
C TYR A 212 11.03 3.35 -8.77
N LEU A 213 10.21 2.68 -9.58
CA LEU A 213 10.19 1.22 -9.72
C LEU A 213 11.55 0.66 -10.19
N ALA A 214 12.30 1.42 -10.98
CA ALA A 214 13.66 1.06 -11.43
C ALA A 214 14.77 1.42 -10.42
N SER A 215 14.45 2.10 -9.31
CA SER A 215 15.44 2.52 -8.31
C SER A 215 15.61 1.50 -7.19
N ASP A 216 16.77 1.55 -6.53
CA ASP A 216 17.11 0.77 -5.32
C ASP A 216 16.21 1.08 -4.10
N ARG A 217 15.49 2.21 -4.13
CA ARG A 217 14.53 2.58 -3.10
C ARG A 217 13.27 1.72 -3.14
N CYS A 218 12.89 1.19 -4.32
CA CYS A 218 11.69 0.37 -4.47
C CYS A 218 11.88 -1.02 -3.84
N ILE A 219 11.00 -1.37 -2.90
CA ILE A 219 10.98 -2.70 -2.30
C ILE A 219 10.13 -3.63 -3.16
N VAL A 220 10.78 -4.44 -4.00
CA VAL A 220 10.11 -5.48 -4.80
C VAL A 220 9.77 -6.70 -3.94
N PHE A 221 10.66 -7.06 -3.03
CA PHE A 221 10.53 -8.18 -2.08
C PHE A 221 11.30 -7.84 -0.79
N PRO A 222 10.87 -8.30 0.40
CA PRO A 222 9.68 -9.14 0.65
C PRO A 222 8.36 -8.37 0.63
N CYS A 223 7.30 -9.03 0.16
CA CYS A 223 5.96 -8.46 0.17
C CYS A 223 5.34 -8.42 1.58
N ASN A 224 5.64 -9.44 2.38
CA ASN A 224 5.14 -9.63 3.74
C ASN A 224 6.30 -9.80 4.74
N ASN A 225 6.02 -9.84 6.03
CA ASN A 225 7.04 -10.03 7.07
C ASN A 225 7.67 -11.44 7.01
N GLN A 226 8.82 -11.63 7.67
CA GLN A 226 9.62 -12.86 7.63
C GLN A 226 8.88 -14.13 8.07
N HIS A 227 7.85 -13.97 8.92
CA HIS A 227 7.03 -15.07 9.43
C HIS A 227 5.83 -15.42 8.54
N SER A 228 5.64 -14.75 7.38
CA SER A 228 4.60 -15.13 6.43
C SER A 228 5.05 -16.32 5.58
N GLU A 229 4.09 -17.16 5.18
CA GLU A 229 4.35 -18.28 4.28
C GLU A 229 4.85 -17.80 2.91
N THR A 230 4.31 -16.68 2.39
CA THR A 230 4.76 -16.10 1.11
C THR A 230 6.23 -15.70 1.14
N THR A 231 6.69 -15.05 2.21
CA THR A 231 8.09 -14.63 2.33
C THR A 231 9.02 -15.83 2.48
N GLN A 232 8.61 -16.85 3.25
CA GLN A 232 9.37 -18.10 3.37
C GLN A 232 9.49 -18.85 2.03
N LYS A 233 8.43 -18.78 1.20
CA LYS A 233 8.40 -19.36 -0.15
C LYS A 233 9.02 -18.45 -1.23
N LYS A 234 9.50 -17.26 -0.86
CA LYS A 234 10.04 -16.24 -1.78
C LYS A 234 9.05 -15.82 -2.88
N ILE A 235 7.78 -15.75 -2.51
CA ILE A 235 6.71 -15.24 -3.37
C ILE A 235 6.11 -13.97 -2.74
N CYS A 236 5.57 -13.13 -3.62
CA CYS A 236 4.53 -12.18 -3.25
C CYS A 236 3.20 -12.90 -3.44
#